data_AF-A0A6P9D495-F1
#
_entry.id   AF-A0A6P9D495-F1
#
_cell.length_a   1.000
_cell.length_b   1.000
_cell.length_c   1.000
_cell.angle_alpha   90.00
_cell.angle_beta   90.00
_cell.angle_gamma   90.00
#
_symmetry.space_group_name_H-M   'P 1'
#
loop_
_entity.id
_entity.type
_entity.pdbx_description
1 polymer ?
#
loop_
_entity_poly.entity_id
_entity_poly.type
_entity_poly.pdbx_seq_one_letter_code
_entity_poly.pdbx_strand_id
1 'polypeptide(L)'
;MVPTRSWWCLICVCVFWPIHAIIQEPQNIRLNSVMLNSVLLWDPSNFSEGNVTYTIQYESLKSDFIDLCRRIYFTECNISNTPKYSLANLRIRAEFENKQSHWIYFNFTPFKDTIIIPPIVQIIPRKPGILDVYLQSPPVILNDNRYSLKDFYGSMVYKIKIWMNASEQVITNVTTPHTLYVISGLDTGITYCLKAQVFIEELNKPGEWSKATCTQTINSTNIVGTDQVTVTVIFLTVLAFIFFCCCMIGCTYRWIKYCFFPSYSLPQHFIQFLNHPYHSSQFLESQSQGEDHNYDMLTVLSERSKQCNSKSENKMSNIKQELQGSQEDTIRPKEISSCTTLLHV
;
A
#
# COMPACT_ATOMS: atom_id res chain seq x y z
N MET A 1 14.98 -110.27 30.65
CA MET A 1 15.13 -108.96 31.30
C MET A 1 15.44 -107.94 30.21
N VAL A 2 14.65 -106.86 30.12
CA VAL A 2 14.79 -105.80 29.10
C VAL A 2 15.32 -104.55 29.79
N PRO A 3 16.33 -103.85 29.24
CA PRO A 3 16.83 -102.62 29.85
C PRO A 3 15.81 -101.49 29.69
N THR A 4 15.41 -100.87 30.79
CA THR A 4 14.54 -99.69 30.80
C THR A 4 15.30 -98.49 30.24
N ARG A 5 14.78 -97.93 29.13
CA ARG A 5 15.44 -96.84 28.38
C ARG A 5 15.48 -95.56 29.23
N SER A 6 16.66 -94.93 29.26
CA SER A 6 16.80 -93.54 29.71
C SER A 6 15.93 -92.62 28.83
N TRP A 7 14.89 -92.04 29.42
CA TRP A 7 13.92 -91.16 28.76
C TRP A 7 13.81 -89.78 29.44
N TRP A 8 14.77 -89.45 30.31
CA TRP A 8 14.76 -88.21 31.11
C TRP A 8 15.76 -87.13 30.64
N CYS A 9 16.62 -87.43 29.65
CA CYS A 9 17.66 -86.48 29.20
C CYS A 9 17.31 -85.68 27.93
N LEU A 10 16.22 -85.99 27.21
CA LEU A 10 15.91 -85.36 25.91
C LEU A 10 14.93 -84.18 25.97
N ILE A 11 14.26 -83.94 27.11
CA ILE A 11 13.24 -82.88 27.23
C ILE A 11 13.86 -81.55 27.72
N CYS A 12 15.04 -81.58 28.34
CA CYS A 12 15.60 -80.41 29.03
C CYS A 12 16.40 -79.43 28.15
N VAL A 13 16.60 -79.73 26.85
CA VAL A 13 17.51 -78.97 25.96
C VAL A 13 16.80 -77.88 25.14
N CYS A 14 15.47 -77.91 25.05
CA CYS A 14 14.72 -77.07 24.09
C CYS A 14 14.19 -75.73 24.64
N VAL A 15 14.43 -75.37 25.91
CA VAL A 15 13.71 -74.25 26.58
C VAL A 15 14.58 -73.00 26.85
N PHE A 16 15.88 -73.04 26.55
CA PHE A 16 16.78 -71.88 26.72
C PHE A 16 17.28 -71.32 25.38
N TRP A 17 16.34 -70.99 24.49
CA TRP A 17 16.61 -69.94 23.49
C TRP A 17 16.27 -68.60 24.15
N PRO A 18 17.27 -67.76 24.52
CA PRO A 18 16.99 -66.44 25.05
C PRO A 18 16.23 -65.64 23.99
N ILE A 19 14.99 -65.28 24.31
CA ILE A 19 14.17 -64.34 23.54
C ILE A 19 14.86 -62.99 23.63
N HIS A 20 15.77 -62.72 22.69
CA HIS A 20 16.36 -61.41 22.54
C HIS A 20 15.25 -60.45 22.11
N ALA A 21 14.80 -59.57 23.01
CA ALA A 21 13.81 -58.57 22.63
C ALA A 21 14.38 -57.70 21.51
N ILE A 22 13.68 -57.69 20.38
CA ILE A 22 14.01 -56.93 19.18
C ILE A 22 13.43 -55.52 19.36
N ILE A 23 14.23 -54.48 19.13
CA ILE A 23 13.72 -53.10 19.13
C ILE A 23 12.89 -52.92 17.85
N GLN A 24 11.63 -52.52 18.01
CA GLN A 24 10.79 -52.17 16.87
C GLN A 24 11.26 -50.87 16.21
N GLU A 25 11.04 -50.76 14.91
CA GLU A 25 11.35 -49.53 14.18
C GLU A 25 10.39 -48.40 14.58
N PRO A 26 10.81 -47.12 14.51
CA PRO A 26 9.94 -45.97 14.77
C PRO A 26 8.71 -45.99 13.84
N GLN A 27 7.51 -45.85 14.40
CA GLN A 27 6.27 -45.88 13.62
C GLN A 27 5.77 -44.46 13.30
N ASN A 28 4.89 -44.36 12.30
CA ASN A 28 4.16 -43.13 11.96
C ASN A 28 5.07 -41.90 11.80
N ILE A 29 6.13 -42.05 10.99
CA ILE A 29 7.05 -40.96 10.66
C ILE A 29 6.28 -39.88 9.90
N ARG A 30 6.21 -38.70 10.50
CA ARG A 30 5.53 -37.50 10.00
C ARG A 30 6.57 -36.41 9.83
N LEU A 31 6.63 -35.81 8.65
CA LEU A 31 7.50 -34.69 8.38
C LEU A 31 6.68 -33.40 8.38
N ASN A 32 6.93 -32.53 9.35
CA ASN A 32 6.34 -31.20 9.41
C ASN A 32 7.36 -30.17 8.94
N SER A 33 7.19 -29.63 7.73
CA SER A 33 8.01 -28.53 7.23
C SER A 33 7.15 -27.32 6.92
N VAL A 34 7.45 -26.20 7.58
CA VAL A 34 6.71 -24.95 7.50
C VAL A 34 7.71 -23.81 7.39
N MET A 35 7.61 -23.00 6.34
CA MET A 35 8.52 -21.86 6.10
C MET A 35 10.01 -22.25 6.18
N LEU A 36 10.38 -23.37 5.55
CA LEU A 36 11.74 -23.96 5.53
C LEU A 36 12.29 -24.43 6.89
N ASN A 37 11.58 -24.21 8.00
CA ASN A 37 11.81 -24.86 9.28
C ASN A 37 11.17 -26.25 9.24
N SER A 38 11.94 -27.30 9.49
CA SER A 38 11.57 -28.69 9.24
C SER A 38 11.84 -29.54 10.48
N VAL A 39 10.79 -30.17 11.00
CA VAL A 39 10.80 -31.03 12.18
C VAL A 39 10.25 -32.39 11.80
N LEU A 40 11.02 -33.44 12.13
CA LEU A 40 10.59 -34.82 12.01
C LEU A 40 9.89 -35.23 13.32
N LEU A 41 8.77 -35.94 13.19
CA LEU A 41 7.95 -36.45 14.29
C LEU A 41 7.71 -37.95 14.06
N TRP A 42 7.66 -38.75 15.11
CA TRP A 42 7.31 -40.18 15.03
C TRP A 42 6.54 -40.61 16.28
N ASP A 43 5.96 -41.80 16.26
CA ASP A 43 5.35 -42.40 17.45
C ASP A 43 6.41 -43.21 18.22
N PRO A 44 6.33 -43.25 19.58
CA PRO A 44 7.30 -43.98 20.39
C PRO A 44 7.27 -45.48 20.07
N SER A 45 8.44 -46.12 20.13
CA SER A 45 8.58 -47.55 19.88
C SER A 45 8.38 -48.30 21.17
N ASN A 46 7.41 -49.21 21.19
CA ASN A 46 7.10 -50.03 22.35
C ASN A 46 8.21 -51.07 22.55
N PHE A 47 9.04 -50.86 23.58
CA PHE A 47 10.12 -51.79 23.95
C PHE A 47 10.01 -52.18 25.42
N SER A 48 9.99 -53.48 25.69
CA SER A 48 9.67 -54.02 27.02
C SER A 48 10.81 -53.90 28.04
N GLU A 49 12.05 -53.67 27.59
CA GLU A 49 13.23 -53.63 28.47
C GLU A 49 13.57 -52.20 28.95
N GLY A 50 12.96 -51.15 28.40
CA GLY A 50 13.14 -49.77 28.87
C GLY A 50 12.96 -48.70 27.80
N ASN A 51 13.33 -47.46 28.17
CA ASN A 51 13.18 -46.28 27.31
C ASN A 51 14.18 -46.31 26.14
N VAL A 52 13.65 -46.48 24.93
CA VAL A 52 14.42 -46.33 23.68
C VAL A 52 14.87 -44.89 23.46
N THR A 53 15.99 -44.76 22.74
CA THR A 53 16.49 -43.50 22.18
C THR A 53 16.44 -43.54 20.66
N TYR A 54 16.55 -42.38 20.00
CA TYR A 54 16.48 -42.26 18.55
C TYR A 54 17.70 -41.55 17.97
N THR A 55 18.15 -42.03 16.81
CA THR A 55 19.21 -41.39 16.03
C THR A 55 18.68 -41.11 14.63
N ILE A 56 18.78 -39.85 14.20
CA ILE A 56 18.38 -39.33 12.90
C ILE A 56 19.63 -38.85 12.19
N GLN A 57 19.85 -39.32 10.97
CA GLN A 57 20.98 -38.94 10.13
C GLN A 57 20.51 -38.44 8.76
N TYR A 58 21.31 -37.57 8.14
CA TYR A 58 21.16 -37.23 6.72
C TYR A 58 22.40 -37.65 5.92
N GLU A 59 22.20 -38.01 4.66
CA GLU A 59 23.28 -38.26 3.71
C GLU A 59 23.87 -36.93 3.22
N SER A 60 25.17 -36.73 3.42
CA SER A 60 25.91 -35.58 2.92
C SER A 60 26.25 -35.71 1.43
N LEU A 61 26.72 -34.62 0.81
CA LEU A 61 27.20 -34.64 -0.59
C LEU A 61 28.41 -35.56 -0.84
N LYS A 62 29.03 -36.11 0.22
CA LYS A 62 30.12 -37.09 0.14
C LYS A 62 29.64 -38.54 0.33
N SER A 63 28.33 -38.76 0.43
CA SER A 63 27.68 -40.01 0.86
C SER A 63 28.04 -40.49 2.27
N ASP A 64 28.68 -39.66 3.09
CA ASP A 64 28.80 -39.85 4.54
C ASP A 64 27.48 -39.49 5.22
N PHE A 65 27.02 -40.31 6.17
CA PHE A 65 25.87 -40.01 7.01
C PHE A 65 26.27 -39.16 8.24
N ILE A 66 25.58 -38.04 8.44
CA ILE A 66 25.84 -37.08 9.53
C ILE A 66 24.66 -37.07 10.49
N ASP A 67 24.94 -37.18 11.79
CA ASP A 67 23.93 -37.08 12.87
C ASP A 67 23.29 -35.70 12.89
N LEU A 68 21.96 -35.63 12.78
CA LEU A 68 21.16 -34.44 13.07
C LEU A 68 20.70 -34.44 14.53
N CYS A 69 20.19 -35.59 14.99
CA CYS A 69 19.88 -35.86 16.39
C CYS A 69 20.44 -37.23 16.74
N ARG A 70 21.14 -37.34 17.86
CA ARG A 70 21.84 -38.57 18.28
C ARG A 70 21.36 -39.01 19.65
N ARG A 71 20.82 -40.23 19.74
CA ARG A 71 20.33 -40.86 20.98
C ARG A 71 19.44 -39.95 21.84
N ILE A 72 18.47 -39.30 21.20
CA ILE A 72 17.47 -38.47 21.88
C ILE A 72 16.32 -39.32 22.42
N TYR A 73 15.75 -38.95 23.57
CA TYR A 73 14.56 -39.60 24.13
C TYR A 73 13.24 -39.03 23.59
N PHE A 74 13.28 -37.80 23.05
CA PHE A 74 12.12 -37.15 22.46
C PHE A 74 11.75 -37.80 21.13
N THR A 75 10.45 -37.79 20.80
CA THR A 75 9.91 -38.29 19.52
C THR A 75 9.81 -37.21 18.45
N GLU A 76 10.68 -36.19 18.55
CA GLU A 76 10.81 -35.09 17.60
C GLU A 76 12.29 -34.73 17.37
N CYS A 77 12.63 -34.31 16.15
CA CYS A 77 13.98 -33.86 15.80
C CYS A 77 13.92 -32.69 14.81
N ASN A 78 14.64 -31.61 15.09
CA ASN A 78 14.79 -30.50 14.15
C ASN A 78 15.79 -30.89 13.06
N ILE A 79 15.29 -31.04 11.83
CA ILE A 79 16.09 -31.39 10.64
C ILE A 79 16.33 -30.17 9.73
N SER A 80 16.10 -28.95 10.20
CA SER A 80 16.23 -27.72 9.41
C SER A 80 17.63 -27.46 8.84
N ASN A 81 18.67 -28.09 9.38
CA ASN A 81 20.04 -27.96 8.88
C ASN A 81 20.35 -28.81 7.64
N THR A 82 19.36 -29.51 7.07
CA THR A 82 19.51 -30.21 5.78
C THR A 82 19.63 -29.24 4.60
N PRO A 83 20.30 -29.64 3.50
CA PRO A 83 20.36 -28.86 2.27
C PRO A 83 18.97 -28.42 1.79
N LYS A 84 18.78 -27.13 1.51
CA LYS A 84 17.46 -26.58 1.18
C LYS A 84 16.99 -26.94 -0.24
N TYR A 85 17.89 -26.82 -1.22
CA TYR A 85 17.57 -26.86 -2.65
C TYR A 85 17.71 -28.23 -3.31
N SER A 86 18.38 -29.18 -2.65
CA SER A 86 18.57 -30.55 -3.14
C SER A 86 17.70 -31.54 -2.37
N LEU A 87 17.52 -32.73 -2.94
CA LEU A 87 16.92 -33.85 -2.22
C LEU A 87 17.85 -34.24 -1.07
N ALA A 88 17.33 -34.21 0.16
CA ALA A 88 17.98 -34.75 1.34
C ALA A 88 17.48 -36.18 1.56
N ASN A 89 18.40 -37.15 1.55
CA ASN A 89 18.13 -38.51 1.97
C ASN A 89 18.36 -38.58 3.48
N LEU A 90 17.37 -39.04 4.23
CA LEU A 90 17.43 -39.15 5.68
C LEU A 90 17.17 -40.59 6.12
N ARG A 91 17.65 -40.93 7.32
CA ARG A 91 17.34 -42.19 7.99
C ARG A 91 17.14 -42.02 9.49
N ILE A 92 16.25 -42.83 10.06
CA ILE A 92 15.96 -42.89 11.49
C ILE A 92 15.98 -44.34 11.98
N ARG A 93 16.41 -44.54 13.24
CA ARG A 93 16.29 -45.82 13.95
C ARG A 93 16.05 -45.59 15.45
N ALA A 94 15.61 -46.64 16.13
CA ALA A 94 15.61 -46.73 17.59
C ALA A 94 16.87 -47.45 18.09
N GLU A 95 17.41 -47.02 19.24
CA GLU A 95 18.59 -47.57 19.93
C GLU A 95 18.27 -47.77 21.42
N PHE A 96 18.66 -48.91 21.98
CA PHE A 96 18.62 -49.17 23.43
C PHE A 96 19.90 -49.93 23.82
N GLU A 97 20.73 -49.31 24.65
CA GLU A 97 22.08 -49.79 24.99
C GLU A 97 22.90 -50.18 23.74
N ASN A 98 23.10 -51.48 23.50
CA ASN A 98 23.82 -52.04 22.36
C ASN A 98 22.89 -52.59 21.26
N LYS A 99 21.58 -52.64 21.50
CA LYS A 99 20.56 -53.08 20.54
C LYS A 99 20.10 -51.91 19.67
N GLN A 100 19.76 -52.19 18.41
CA GLN A 100 19.39 -51.19 17.40
C GLN A 100 18.27 -51.76 16.52
N SER A 101 17.28 -50.95 16.13
CA SER A 101 16.33 -51.32 15.07
C SER A 101 17.01 -51.24 13.69
N HIS A 102 16.34 -51.75 12.65
CA HIS A 102 16.70 -51.37 11.28
C HIS A 102 16.51 -49.86 11.06
N TRP A 103 17.15 -49.36 10.01
CA TRP A 103 17.01 -47.99 9.54
C TRP A 103 15.78 -47.85 8.64
N ILE A 104 14.88 -46.92 8.96
CA ILE A 104 13.88 -46.44 8.01
C ILE A 104 14.48 -45.27 7.23
N TYR A 105 14.39 -45.32 5.91
CA TYR A 105 14.86 -44.30 4.97
C TYR A 105 13.70 -43.48 4.43
N PHE A 106 13.89 -42.16 4.28
CA PHE A 106 12.92 -41.25 3.71
C PHE A 106 13.62 -40.03 3.09
N ASN A 107 13.02 -39.46 2.04
CA ASN A 107 13.64 -38.39 1.26
C ASN A 107 12.75 -37.14 1.26
N PHE A 108 13.37 -35.96 1.22
CA PHE A 108 12.67 -34.67 1.34
C PHE A 108 13.46 -33.54 0.66
N THR A 109 12.78 -32.60 0.01
CA THR A 109 13.38 -31.40 -0.58
C THR A 109 12.78 -30.15 0.09
N PRO A 110 13.44 -29.52 1.09
CA PRO A 110 12.84 -28.42 1.86
C PRO A 110 12.25 -27.30 1.00
N PHE A 111 12.97 -26.89 -0.04
CA PHE A 111 12.55 -25.85 -0.99
C PHE A 111 11.22 -26.18 -1.71
N LYS A 112 11.00 -27.44 -2.09
CA LYS A 112 9.78 -27.86 -2.83
C LYS A 112 8.64 -28.24 -1.90
N ASP A 113 8.95 -28.92 -0.80
CA ASP A 113 7.99 -29.68 -0.02
C ASP A 113 7.45 -28.89 1.19
N THR A 114 8.15 -27.83 1.64
CA THR A 114 7.72 -27.01 2.77
C THR A 114 6.35 -26.35 2.55
N ILE A 115 5.59 -26.15 3.62
CA ILE A 115 4.32 -25.43 3.63
C ILE A 115 4.61 -23.93 3.73
N ILE A 116 4.01 -23.15 2.84
CA ILE A 116 4.09 -21.69 2.85
C ILE A 116 2.84 -21.15 3.54
N ILE A 117 3.02 -20.62 4.74
CA ILE A 117 1.92 -20.11 5.58
C ILE A 117 1.31 -18.84 4.99
N PRO A 118 0.06 -18.50 5.33
CA PRO A 118 -0.61 -17.38 4.70
C PRO A 118 0.03 -16.03 5.08
N PRO A 119 -0.08 -15.00 4.21
CA PRO A 119 0.31 -13.65 4.56
C PRO A 119 -0.62 -13.07 5.62
N ILE A 120 -0.08 -12.17 6.44
CA ILE A 120 -0.86 -11.29 7.29
C ILE A 120 -1.54 -10.26 6.38
N VAL A 121 -2.85 -10.11 6.53
CA VAL A 121 -3.71 -9.22 5.73
C VAL A 121 -4.29 -8.15 6.65
N GLN A 122 -4.04 -6.88 6.33
CA GLN A 122 -4.68 -5.73 6.99
C GLN A 122 -5.42 -4.91 5.93
N ILE A 123 -6.62 -4.43 6.27
CA ILE A 123 -7.49 -3.68 5.35
C ILE A 123 -7.83 -2.36 6.02
N ILE A 124 -7.57 -1.23 5.34
CA ILE A 124 -7.78 0.11 5.88
C ILE A 124 -8.68 0.89 4.89
N PRO A 125 -9.89 1.31 5.29
CA PRO A 125 -10.71 2.19 4.47
C PRO A 125 -10.08 3.57 4.34
N ARG A 126 -9.77 3.99 3.10
CA ARG A 126 -9.13 5.29 2.84
C ARG A 126 -10.14 6.37 2.45
N LYS A 127 -11.08 6.02 1.57
CA LYS A 127 -12.13 6.91 1.01
C LYS A 127 -13.39 6.07 0.72
N PRO A 128 -14.55 6.68 0.45
CA PRO A 128 -15.74 5.97 0.03
C PRO A 128 -15.42 5.16 -1.23
N GLY A 129 -15.71 3.85 -1.18
CA GLY A 129 -15.39 2.93 -2.27
C GLY A 129 -13.91 2.62 -2.49
N ILE A 130 -13.01 2.99 -1.56
CA ILE A 130 -11.56 2.73 -1.65
C ILE A 130 -11.02 2.09 -0.37
N LEU A 131 -10.40 0.92 -0.53
CA LEU A 131 -9.73 0.16 0.54
C LEU A 131 -8.25 -0.03 0.22
N ASP A 132 -7.37 0.28 1.17
CA ASP A 132 -5.96 -0.10 1.13
C ASP A 132 -5.80 -1.50 1.74
N VAL A 133 -5.11 -2.39 1.04
CA VAL A 133 -4.81 -3.76 1.50
C VAL A 133 -3.31 -3.89 1.68
N TYR A 134 -2.90 -4.09 2.93
CA TYR A 134 -1.51 -4.36 3.30
C TYR A 134 -1.31 -5.87 3.48
N LEU A 135 -0.25 -6.38 2.84
CA LEU A 135 0.09 -7.79 2.75
C LEU A 135 1.52 -7.99 3.26
N GLN A 136 1.66 -8.76 4.33
CA GLN A 136 2.94 -9.06 4.94
C GLN A 136 3.12 -10.57 5.05
N SER A 137 3.96 -11.15 4.20
CA SER A 137 4.47 -12.51 4.42
C SER A 137 5.18 -12.57 5.78
N PRO A 138 4.90 -13.56 6.62
CA PRO A 138 5.77 -13.90 7.73
C PRO A 138 7.20 -14.19 7.25
N PRO A 139 8.22 -13.96 8.09
CA PRO A 139 9.60 -14.29 7.76
C PRO A 139 9.87 -15.79 7.92
N VAL A 140 10.85 -16.28 7.17
CA VAL A 140 11.53 -17.56 7.44
C VAL A 140 12.47 -17.33 8.64
N ILE A 141 12.41 -18.21 9.64
CA ILE A 141 13.30 -18.15 10.82
C ILE A 141 14.21 -19.38 10.79
N LEU A 142 15.54 -19.15 10.71
CA LEU A 142 16.55 -20.19 10.68
C LEU A 142 17.74 -19.75 11.52
N ASN A 143 18.12 -20.56 12.51
CA ASN A 143 19.25 -20.28 13.42
C ASN A 143 19.20 -18.85 13.99
N ASP A 144 18.04 -18.49 14.56
CA ASP A 144 17.67 -17.17 15.11
C ASP A 144 17.70 -15.97 14.13
N ASN A 145 18.14 -16.18 12.88
CA ASN A 145 18.10 -15.17 11.83
C ASN A 145 16.75 -15.16 11.11
N ARG A 146 16.35 -13.97 10.65
CA ARG A 146 15.07 -13.72 9.96
C ARG A 146 15.34 -13.40 8.48
N TYR A 147 14.75 -14.19 7.60
CA TYR A 147 14.87 -14.10 6.15
C TYR A 147 13.50 -13.86 5.51
N SER A 148 13.49 -13.28 4.31
CA SER A 148 12.28 -13.18 3.49
C SER A 148 12.10 -14.43 2.63
N LEU A 149 10.87 -14.74 2.20
CA LEU A 149 10.65 -15.80 1.20
C LEU A 149 11.32 -15.50 -0.14
N LYS A 150 11.49 -14.22 -0.50
CA LYS A 150 12.16 -13.83 -1.75
C LYS A 150 13.66 -14.17 -1.72
N ASP A 151 14.27 -14.27 -0.54
CA ASP A 151 15.68 -14.63 -0.36
C ASP A 151 15.96 -16.09 -0.79
N PHE A 152 14.94 -16.95 -0.77
CA PHE A 152 15.02 -18.34 -1.20
C PHE A 152 14.44 -18.59 -2.59
N TYR A 153 13.29 -17.98 -2.89
CA TYR A 153 12.49 -18.29 -4.09
C TYR A 153 12.62 -17.28 -5.24
N GLY A 154 13.35 -16.18 -5.06
CA GLY A 154 13.57 -15.14 -6.08
C GLY A 154 12.31 -14.32 -6.45
N SER A 155 11.31 -14.97 -7.06
CA SER A 155 10.00 -14.37 -7.39
C SER A 155 8.86 -15.01 -6.60
N MET A 156 8.08 -14.15 -5.94
CA MET A 156 6.81 -14.51 -5.34
C MET A 156 5.81 -13.36 -5.45
N VAL A 157 4.54 -13.73 -5.63
CA VAL A 157 3.41 -12.80 -5.78
C VAL A 157 2.32 -13.18 -4.79
N TYR A 158 1.53 -12.19 -4.38
CA TYR A 158 0.31 -12.42 -3.60
C TYR A 158 -0.87 -12.64 -4.54
N LYS A 159 -1.62 -13.72 -4.33
CA LYS A 159 -2.93 -13.94 -4.94
C LYS A 159 -4.02 -13.58 -3.95
N ILE A 160 -4.93 -12.70 -4.34
CA ILE A 160 -5.96 -12.10 -3.50
C ILE A 160 -7.34 -12.47 -4.07
N LYS A 161 -8.26 -12.86 -3.20
CA LYS A 161 -9.69 -13.04 -3.52
C LYS A 161 -10.51 -12.03 -2.75
N ILE A 162 -11.44 -11.37 -3.45
CA ILE A 162 -12.30 -10.30 -2.91
C ILE A 162 -13.76 -10.63 -3.23
N TRP A 163 -14.64 -10.56 -2.24
CA TRP A 163 -16.08 -10.78 -2.39
C TRP A 163 -16.87 -9.81 -1.50
N MET A 164 -18.12 -9.56 -1.87
CA MET A 164 -19.07 -8.87 -0.99
C MET A 164 -19.61 -9.88 0.03
N ASN A 165 -19.66 -9.49 1.30
CA ASN A 165 -20.09 -10.40 2.38
C ASN A 165 -21.54 -10.91 2.20
N ALA A 166 -22.39 -10.11 1.55
CA ALA A 166 -23.79 -10.46 1.32
C ALA A 166 -24.04 -11.50 0.21
N SER A 167 -23.10 -11.71 -0.71
CA SER A 167 -23.29 -12.60 -1.87
C SER A 167 -22.33 -13.78 -1.93
N GLU A 168 -21.22 -13.76 -1.18
CA GLU A 168 -20.09 -14.73 -1.23
C GLU A 168 -19.43 -14.95 -2.61
N GLN A 169 -19.97 -14.35 -3.67
CA GLN A 169 -19.44 -14.44 -5.03
C GLN A 169 -18.15 -13.61 -5.15
N VAL A 170 -17.09 -14.24 -5.66
CA VAL A 170 -15.80 -13.59 -5.89
C VAL A 170 -15.93 -12.55 -6.99
N ILE A 171 -15.84 -11.27 -6.62
CA ILE A 171 -15.93 -10.12 -7.52
C ILE A 171 -14.59 -9.91 -8.22
N THR A 172 -13.47 -10.18 -7.54
CA THR A 172 -12.14 -9.93 -8.10
C THR A 172 -11.12 -10.96 -7.61
N ASN A 173 -10.34 -11.48 -8.55
CA ASN A 173 -9.08 -12.19 -8.29
C ASN A 173 -7.94 -11.25 -8.71
N VAL A 174 -7.00 -10.96 -7.80
CA VAL A 174 -5.85 -10.08 -8.07
C VAL A 174 -4.57 -10.88 -7.88
N THR A 175 -3.57 -10.64 -8.72
CA THR A 175 -2.19 -11.10 -8.50
C THR A 175 -1.28 -9.86 -8.46
N THR A 176 -0.45 -9.72 -7.42
CA THR A 176 0.44 -8.57 -7.25
C THR A 176 1.77 -8.95 -6.58
N PRO A 177 2.92 -8.45 -7.05
CA PRO A 177 4.22 -8.63 -6.38
C PRO A 177 4.43 -7.66 -5.20
N HIS A 178 3.51 -6.71 -5.00
CA HIS A 178 3.63 -5.61 -4.03
C HIS A 178 2.90 -5.92 -2.71
N THR A 179 3.42 -5.36 -1.61
CA THR A 179 2.86 -5.49 -0.26
C THR A 179 1.68 -4.54 0.01
N LEU A 180 1.47 -3.53 -0.83
CA LEU A 180 0.30 -2.66 -0.80
C LEU A 180 -0.49 -2.82 -2.10
N TYR A 181 -1.79 -3.04 -1.98
CA TYR A 181 -2.73 -3.02 -3.10
C TYR A 181 -3.92 -2.12 -2.77
N VAL A 182 -4.29 -1.23 -3.68
CA VAL A 182 -5.43 -0.31 -3.50
C VAL A 182 -6.60 -0.82 -4.32
N ILE A 183 -7.70 -1.14 -3.65
CA ILE A 183 -8.97 -1.48 -4.29
C ILE A 183 -9.78 -0.20 -4.42
N SER A 184 -10.30 0.08 -5.62
CA SER A 184 -11.13 1.25 -5.91
C SER A 184 -12.39 0.87 -6.69
N GLY A 185 -13.41 1.73 -6.66
CA GLY A 185 -14.68 1.48 -7.36
C GLY A 185 -15.60 0.50 -6.62
N LEU A 186 -15.43 0.36 -5.30
CA LEU A 186 -16.33 -0.43 -4.46
C LEU A 186 -17.58 0.39 -4.07
N ASP A 187 -18.67 -0.31 -3.77
CA ASP A 187 -19.89 0.30 -3.24
C ASP A 187 -19.64 0.90 -1.84
N THR A 188 -20.27 2.02 -1.53
CA THR A 188 -20.05 2.76 -0.27
C THR A 188 -20.97 2.25 0.85
N GLY A 189 -20.43 2.03 2.04
CA GLY A 189 -21.18 1.47 3.18
C GLY A 189 -21.36 -0.05 3.13
N ILE A 190 -20.70 -0.75 2.20
CA ILE A 190 -20.81 -2.19 2.01
C ILE A 190 -19.61 -2.92 2.64
N THR A 191 -19.87 -4.08 3.23
CA THR A 191 -18.83 -4.96 3.81
C THR A 191 -18.26 -5.88 2.74
N TYR A 192 -16.97 -5.73 2.48
CA TYR A 192 -16.20 -6.64 1.63
C TYR A 192 -15.31 -7.52 2.48
N CYS A 193 -15.15 -8.75 2.04
CA CYS A 193 -14.27 -9.75 2.65
C CYS A 193 -13.17 -10.13 1.67
N LEU A 194 -11.98 -10.36 2.21
CA LEU A 194 -10.78 -10.60 1.44
C LEU A 194 -9.92 -11.68 2.09
N LYS A 195 -9.33 -12.55 1.27
CA LYS A 195 -8.26 -13.46 1.69
C LYS A 195 -7.12 -13.45 0.68
N ALA A 196 -5.91 -13.65 1.15
CA ALA A 196 -4.72 -13.67 0.32
C ALA A 196 -3.87 -14.93 0.60
N GLN A 197 -3.11 -15.37 -0.39
CA GLN A 197 -2.07 -16.39 -0.25
C GLN A 197 -0.79 -15.90 -0.93
N VAL A 198 0.36 -16.40 -0.48
CA VAL A 198 1.60 -16.32 -1.26
C VAL A 198 1.53 -17.33 -2.42
N PHE A 199 2.15 -17.01 -3.55
CA PHE A 199 2.30 -17.90 -4.69
C PHE A 199 3.74 -17.79 -5.22
N ILE A 200 4.45 -18.92 -5.21
CA ILE A 200 5.81 -19.04 -5.71
C ILE A 200 5.73 -19.41 -7.18
N GLU A 201 6.22 -18.54 -8.05
CA GLU A 201 6.00 -18.64 -9.49
C GLU A 201 6.87 -19.72 -10.13
N GLU A 202 8.17 -19.76 -9.78
CA GLU A 202 9.15 -20.73 -10.29
C GLU A 202 8.81 -22.20 -10.00
N LEU A 203 8.05 -22.47 -8.93
CA LEU A 203 7.59 -23.81 -8.56
C LEU A 203 6.11 -24.05 -8.90
N ASN A 204 5.40 -23.05 -9.44
CA ASN A 204 3.93 -23.04 -9.56
C ASN A 204 3.23 -23.45 -8.23
N LYS A 205 3.81 -23.06 -7.09
CA LYS A 205 3.44 -23.58 -5.76
C LYS A 205 2.58 -22.54 -5.02
N PRO A 206 1.28 -22.82 -4.76
CA PRO A 206 0.49 -22.00 -3.87
C PRO A 206 0.90 -22.23 -2.41
N GLY A 207 0.98 -21.14 -1.64
CA GLY A 207 0.87 -21.21 -0.19
C GLY A 207 -0.58 -21.30 0.27
N GLU A 208 -0.77 -21.36 1.58
CA GLU A 208 -2.10 -21.42 2.19
C GLU A 208 -2.84 -20.09 2.10
N TRP A 209 -4.18 -20.15 2.07
CA TRP A 209 -5.04 -18.97 2.15
C TRP A 209 -5.11 -18.43 3.57
N SER A 210 -5.03 -17.11 3.70
CA SER A 210 -5.35 -16.42 4.95
C SER A 210 -6.78 -16.70 5.38
N LYS A 211 -7.05 -16.51 6.67
CA LYS A 211 -8.44 -16.28 7.12
C LYS A 211 -9.02 -15.08 6.37
N ALA A 212 -10.33 -15.10 6.17
CA ALA A 212 -11.02 -13.97 5.56
C ALA A 212 -11.04 -12.79 6.53
N THR A 213 -10.51 -11.65 6.10
CA THR A 213 -10.62 -10.37 6.81
C THR A 213 -11.72 -9.56 6.12
N CYS A 214 -12.71 -9.10 6.89
CA CYS A 214 -13.85 -8.34 6.38
C CYS A 214 -13.81 -6.90 6.90
N THR A 215 -14.18 -5.94 6.06
CA THR A 215 -14.16 -4.51 6.40
C THR A 215 -15.23 -3.76 5.60
N GLN A 216 -15.90 -2.80 6.25
CA GLN A 216 -16.90 -1.95 5.62
C GLN A 216 -16.23 -0.74 4.93
N THR A 217 -16.66 -0.42 3.71
CA THR A 217 -16.24 0.81 3.03
C THR A 217 -16.84 2.05 3.70
N ILE A 218 -16.13 3.17 3.65
CA ILE A 218 -16.64 4.46 4.18
C ILE A 218 -17.93 4.82 3.43
N ASN A 219 -18.96 5.22 4.18
CA ASN A 219 -20.21 5.68 3.59
C ASN A 219 -20.03 7.06 2.93
N SER A 220 -20.56 7.24 1.71
CA SER A 220 -20.44 8.48 0.94
C SER A 220 -21.12 9.67 1.62
N THR A 221 -22.17 9.43 2.40
CA THR A 221 -22.89 10.45 3.19
C THR A 221 -21.99 11.24 4.13
N ASN A 222 -20.90 10.63 4.62
CA ASN A 222 -20.03 11.22 5.64
C ASN A 222 -18.96 12.17 5.06
N ILE A 223 -18.91 12.33 3.73
CA ILE A 223 -17.93 13.21 3.04
C ILE A 223 -18.59 14.44 2.40
N VAL A 224 -19.92 14.59 2.51
CA VAL A 224 -20.61 15.86 2.22
C VAL A 224 -20.41 16.83 3.41
N GLY A 225 -19.14 17.06 3.75
CA GLY A 225 -18.67 17.90 4.87
C GLY A 225 -18.75 19.41 4.62
N THR A 226 -19.32 19.80 3.48
CA THR A 226 -19.99 21.10 3.30
C THR A 226 -21.24 20.81 2.49
N ASP A 227 -22.39 20.76 3.16
CA ASP A 227 -23.68 20.63 2.49
C ASP A 227 -23.79 21.71 1.40
N GLN A 228 -24.22 21.34 0.20
CA GLN A 228 -24.39 22.29 -0.91
C GLN A 228 -25.39 23.39 -0.50
N VAL A 229 -26.34 23.05 0.37
CA VAL A 229 -27.24 23.97 1.07
C VAL A 229 -26.46 24.97 1.94
N THR A 230 -25.49 24.53 2.75
CA THR A 230 -24.68 25.43 3.59
C THR A 230 -23.85 26.40 2.76
N VAL A 231 -23.19 25.94 1.68
CA VAL A 231 -22.39 26.81 0.80
C VAL A 231 -23.28 27.83 0.08
N THR A 232 -24.44 27.42 -0.41
CA THR A 232 -25.39 28.32 -1.07
C THR A 232 -26.03 29.31 -0.10
N VAL A 233 -26.36 28.91 1.13
CA VAL A 233 -26.84 29.82 2.18
C VAL A 233 -25.77 30.87 2.53
N ILE A 234 -24.51 30.47 2.71
CA ILE A 234 -23.41 31.42 2.97
C ILE A 234 -23.23 32.40 1.81
N PHE A 235 -23.29 31.92 0.56
CA PHE A 235 -23.18 32.79 -0.61
C PHE A 235 -24.35 33.80 -0.70
N LEU A 236 -25.58 33.35 -0.43
CA LEU A 236 -26.77 34.21 -0.43
C LEU A 236 -26.74 35.25 0.71
N THR A 237 -26.27 34.90 1.91
CA THR A 237 -26.16 35.88 3.01
C THR A 237 -25.11 36.95 2.73
N VAL A 238 -23.97 36.58 2.12
CA VAL A 238 -22.95 37.55 1.68
C VAL A 238 -23.50 38.50 0.60
N LEU A 239 -24.21 37.98 -0.41
CA LEU A 239 -24.85 38.82 -1.43
C LEU A 239 -25.89 39.78 -0.84
N ALA A 240 -26.75 39.29 0.07
CA ALA A 240 -27.74 40.13 0.75
C ALA A 240 -27.08 41.23 1.59
N PHE A 241 -25.98 40.94 2.27
CA PHE A 241 -25.21 41.92 3.05
C PHE A 241 -24.57 42.99 2.14
N ILE A 242 -23.97 42.60 1.02
CA ILE A 242 -23.42 43.55 0.04
C ILE A 242 -24.53 44.45 -0.52
N PHE A 243 -25.67 43.89 -0.90
CA PHE A 243 -26.82 44.66 -1.39
C PHE A 243 -27.33 45.66 -0.34
N PHE A 244 -27.48 45.23 0.93
CA PHE A 244 -27.86 46.11 2.03
C PHE A 244 -26.88 47.26 2.22
N CYS A 245 -25.57 46.99 2.23
CA CYS A 245 -24.53 48.02 2.32
C CYS A 245 -24.61 49.02 1.16
N CYS A 246 -24.78 48.54 -0.08
CA CYS A 246 -24.98 49.40 -1.25
C CYS A 246 -26.25 50.26 -1.15
N CYS A 247 -27.35 49.71 -0.66
CA CYS A 247 -28.58 50.47 -0.39
C CYS A 247 -28.36 51.54 0.67
N MET A 248 -27.71 51.22 1.79
CA MET A 248 -27.42 52.19 2.85
C MET A 248 -26.53 53.35 2.35
N ILE A 249 -25.50 53.05 1.56
CA ILE A 249 -24.64 54.08 0.91
C ILE A 249 -25.44 54.91 -0.09
N GLY A 250 -26.32 54.30 -0.88
CA GLY A 250 -27.21 55.01 -1.80
C GLY A 250 -28.22 55.92 -1.08
N CYS A 251 -28.75 55.47 0.06
CA CYS A 251 -29.66 56.22 0.91
C CYS A 251 -28.95 57.42 1.57
N THR A 252 -27.74 57.25 2.11
CA THR A 252 -26.97 58.37 2.69
C THR A 252 -26.54 59.36 1.62
N TYR A 253 -26.06 58.90 0.45
CA TYR A 253 -25.78 59.77 -0.70
C TYR A 253 -27.01 60.60 -1.12
N ARG A 254 -28.18 59.95 -1.22
CA ARG A 254 -29.44 60.63 -1.55
C ARG A 254 -29.85 61.63 -0.46
N TRP A 255 -29.70 61.28 0.82
CA TRP A 255 -30.01 62.17 1.95
C TRP A 255 -29.10 63.40 1.97
N ILE A 256 -27.78 63.21 1.81
CA ILE A 256 -26.78 64.29 1.67
C ILE A 256 -27.16 65.20 0.49
N LYS A 257 -27.54 64.63 -0.66
CA LYS A 257 -27.98 65.43 -1.83
C LYS A 257 -29.23 66.27 -1.53
N TYR A 258 -30.20 65.73 -0.80
CA TYR A 258 -31.39 66.49 -0.37
C TYR A 258 -31.07 67.60 0.65
N CYS A 259 -30.12 67.38 1.57
CA CYS A 259 -29.75 68.37 2.58
C CYS A 259 -28.84 69.50 2.03
N PHE A 260 -27.90 69.19 1.14
CA PHE A 260 -26.96 70.17 0.60
C PHE A 260 -27.44 70.89 -0.68
N PHE A 261 -28.39 70.32 -1.43
CA PHE A 261 -28.98 70.95 -2.62
C PHE A 261 -30.51 70.78 -2.66
N PRO A 262 -31.26 71.54 -1.83
CA PRO A 262 -32.69 71.72 -2.07
C PRO A 262 -32.91 72.36 -3.43
N SER A 263 -33.78 71.78 -4.27
CA SER A 263 -34.17 72.37 -5.55
C SER A 263 -35.05 73.60 -5.33
N TYR A 264 -34.42 74.77 -5.15
CA TYR A 264 -35.11 76.05 -5.21
C TYR A 264 -35.51 76.38 -6.66
N SER A 265 -36.80 76.48 -6.92
CA SER A 265 -37.32 77.23 -8.06
C SER A 265 -37.14 78.73 -7.77
N LEU A 266 -36.39 79.43 -8.63
CA LEU A 266 -36.15 80.87 -8.47
C LEU A 266 -37.49 81.63 -8.62
N PRO A 267 -37.88 82.51 -7.68
CA PRO A 267 -39.12 83.29 -7.80
C PRO A 267 -39.14 84.14 -9.07
N GLN A 268 -40.26 84.15 -9.79
CA GLN A 268 -40.38 84.71 -11.15
C GLN A 268 -39.91 86.17 -11.28
N HIS A 269 -40.04 86.99 -10.22
CA HIS A 269 -39.61 88.39 -10.26
C HIS A 269 -38.09 88.59 -10.45
N PHE A 270 -37.26 87.65 -9.97
CA PHE A 270 -35.80 87.72 -10.20
C PHE A 270 -35.43 87.37 -11.65
N ILE A 271 -36.17 86.47 -12.30
CA ILE A 271 -36.00 86.16 -13.73
C ILE A 271 -36.38 87.39 -14.58
N GLN A 272 -37.39 88.15 -14.14
CA GLN A 272 -37.82 89.37 -14.82
C GLN A 272 -36.77 90.50 -14.72
N PHE A 273 -36.12 90.65 -13.57
CA PHE A 273 -35.02 91.62 -13.36
C PHE A 273 -33.77 91.31 -14.19
N LEU A 274 -33.41 90.03 -14.36
CA LEU A 274 -32.22 89.62 -15.11
C LEU A 274 -32.40 89.64 -16.63
N ASN A 275 -33.64 89.70 -17.13
CA ASN A 275 -33.98 89.69 -18.55
C ASN A 275 -34.17 91.11 -19.15
N HIS A 276 -33.71 92.16 -18.48
CA HIS A 276 -33.80 93.55 -18.97
C HIS A 276 -32.40 94.15 -19.19
N PRO A 277 -31.91 94.24 -20.43
CA PRO A 277 -30.68 94.96 -20.74
C PRO A 277 -31.00 96.46 -20.77
N TYR A 278 -30.45 97.22 -19.82
CA TYR A 278 -30.49 98.68 -19.89
C TYR A 278 -29.13 99.25 -20.31
N HIS A 279 -29.09 99.83 -21.51
CA HIS A 279 -27.99 100.67 -21.95
C HIS A 279 -28.00 101.98 -21.16
N SER A 280 -26.89 102.32 -20.51
CA SER A 280 -26.62 103.70 -20.06
C SER A 280 -25.14 104.02 -20.15
N SER A 281 -24.67 104.31 -21.37
CA SER A 281 -23.38 104.98 -21.56
C SER A 281 -23.54 106.49 -21.33
N GLN A 282 -22.94 107.03 -20.27
CA GLN A 282 -21.89 108.07 -20.37
C GLN A 282 -21.52 108.65 -18.98
N PHE A 283 -20.22 108.51 -18.67
CA PHE A 283 -19.33 109.44 -17.96
C PHE A 283 -19.81 110.26 -16.75
N LEU A 284 -19.10 110.05 -15.64
CA LEU A 284 -18.49 111.13 -14.86
C LEU A 284 -17.19 110.64 -14.19
N GLU A 285 -16.08 111.34 -14.42
CA GLU A 285 -14.80 111.21 -13.69
C GLU A 285 -14.97 111.76 -12.25
N SER A 286 -14.15 111.49 -11.22
CA SER A 286 -12.77 110.99 -11.06
C SER A 286 -12.64 110.28 -9.65
N GLN A 287 -11.50 109.90 -9.04
CA GLN A 287 -10.06 110.13 -9.29
C GLN A 287 -9.17 109.06 -8.58
N SER A 288 -7.97 108.84 -9.12
CA SER A 288 -6.70 108.45 -8.45
C SER A 288 -6.57 107.23 -7.51
N GLN A 289 -5.71 106.31 -7.98
CA GLN A 289 -4.56 105.66 -7.30
C GLN A 289 -4.75 104.41 -6.43
N GLY A 290 -3.89 103.41 -6.71
CA GLY A 290 -3.49 102.35 -5.76
C GLY A 290 -3.56 100.94 -6.33
N GLU A 291 -2.58 100.55 -7.17
CA GLU A 291 -2.38 99.14 -7.54
C GLU A 291 -1.88 98.33 -6.34
N ASP A 292 -2.42 97.13 -6.12
CA ASP A 292 -1.60 95.91 -6.10
C ASP A 292 -2.49 94.67 -6.35
N HIS A 293 -2.34 94.05 -7.53
CA HIS A 293 -3.02 92.81 -7.90
C HIS A 293 -2.00 91.70 -8.04
N ASN A 294 -1.81 90.92 -6.98
CA ASN A 294 -1.17 89.60 -7.10
C ASN A 294 -2.26 88.54 -7.33
N TYR A 295 -2.34 88.02 -8.55
CA TYR A 295 -3.18 86.86 -8.90
C TYR A 295 -2.29 85.64 -9.16
N ASP A 296 -2.60 84.52 -8.53
CA ASP A 296 -1.85 83.28 -8.72
C ASP A 296 -2.56 82.32 -9.71
N MET A 297 -1.76 81.64 -10.51
CA MET A 297 -2.19 80.94 -11.72
C MET A 297 -2.55 79.47 -11.47
N LEU A 298 -3.76 79.05 -11.86
CA LEU A 298 -4.18 77.65 -11.82
C LEU A 298 -4.00 76.95 -13.18
N THR A 299 -2.97 76.11 -13.28
CA THR A 299 -2.70 75.28 -14.46
C THR A 299 -3.64 74.06 -14.50
N VAL A 300 -4.46 73.96 -15.55
CA VAL A 300 -5.36 72.81 -15.78
C VAL A 300 -4.68 71.80 -16.70
N LEU A 301 -4.32 70.62 -16.18
CA LEU A 301 -3.93 69.48 -16.99
C LEU A 301 -5.19 68.72 -17.44
N SER A 302 -5.44 68.73 -18.75
CA SER A 302 -6.57 68.03 -19.39
C SER A 302 -6.06 66.86 -20.23
N GLU A 303 -6.20 65.64 -19.75
CA GLU A 303 -5.98 64.45 -20.56
C GLU A 303 -7.31 63.97 -21.18
N ARG A 304 -7.42 64.04 -22.52
CA ARG A 304 -8.65 63.78 -23.26
C ARG A 304 -8.50 62.65 -24.26
N SER A 305 -8.91 61.45 -23.84
CA SER A 305 -9.58 60.39 -24.62
C SER A 305 -9.32 60.24 -26.13
N LYS A 306 -9.04 59.00 -26.60
CA LYS A 306 -10.03 58.20 -27.38
C LYS A 306 -9.58 56.78 -27.70
N GLN A 307 -10.54 56.00 -28.22
CA GLN A 307 -10.65 54.54 -28.20
C GLN A 307 -10.84 53.96 -29.62
N CYS A 308 -10.40 52.70 -29.85
CA CYS A 308 -10.76 51.80 -30.99
C CYS A 308 -10.24 52.18 -32.41
N ASN A 309 -10.07 51.25 -33.39
CA ASN A 309 -10.70 49.92 -33.57
C ASN A 309 -9.97 48.93 -34.53
N SER A 310 -10.15 47.61 -34.28
CA SER A 310 -10.36 46.45 -35.21
C SER A 310 -9.44 46.06 -36.42
N LYS A 311 -9.14 44.74 -36.48
CA LYS A 311 -8.82 43.86 -37.66
C LYS A 311 -7.56 44.21 -38.48
N SER A 312 -6.87 43.32 -39.23
CA SER A 312 -6.86 41.85 -39.49
C SER A 312 -5.34 41.53 -39.69
N GLU A 313 -4.74 40.35 -39.54
CA GLU A 313 -4.95 39.05 -40.21
C GLU A 313 -4.12 38.00 -39.46
N ASN A 314 -4.51 36.72 -39.48
CA ASN A 314 -3.51 35.65 -39.52
C ASN A 314 -4.06 34.35 -40.13
N LYS A 315 -3.19 33.64 -40.83
CA LYS A 315 -3.55 32.66 -41.88
C LYS A 315 -3.71 31.24 -41.33
N MET A 316 -4.69 30.50 -41.83
CA MET A 316 -5.03 29.13 -41.42
C MET A 316 -4.13 28.07 -42.10
N SER A 317 -3.82 26.99 -41.36
CA SER A 317 -3.40 25.63 -41.81
C SER A 317 -2.15 25.48 -42.69
N ASN A 318 -1.22 24.56 -42.39
CA ASN A 318 -1.43 23.15 -42.70
C ASN A 318 -0.59 22.14 -41.90
N ILE A 319 -1.28 21.07 -41.48
CA ILE A 319 -0.85 19.65 -41.43
C ILE A 319 0.39 19.27 -40.61
N LYS A 320 0.16 18.44 -39.57
CA LYS A 320 1.12 17.43 -39.10
C LYS A 320 0.38 16.23 -38.47
N GLN A 321 0.32 15.09 -39.18
CA GLN A 321 0.01 13.80 -38.55
C GLN A 321 0.43 12.60 -39.42
N GLU A 322 1.54 11.96 -39.02
CA GLU A 322 1.84 10.51 -39.03
C GLU A 322 3.21 10.36 -38.31
N LEU A 323 3.67 9.18 -37.89
CA LEU A 323 3.19 8.19 -36.93
C LEU A 323 4.43 7.31 -36.61
N GLN A 324 4.81 7.19 -35.33
CA GLN A 324 5.62 6.14 -34.64
C GLN A 324 6.73 5.28 -35.31
N GLY A 325 7.79 5.01 -34.51
CA GLY A 325 8.88 4.00 -34.70
C GLY A 325 10.26 4.64 -34.46
N SER A 326 11.05 4.36 -33.41
CA SER A 326 11.73 3.10 -32.99
C SER A 326 12.56 2.49 -34.13
N GLN A 327 13.84 2.10 -33.99
CA GLN A 327 14.58 1.66 -32.79
C GLN A 327 16.13 1.63 -33.02
N GLU A 328 16.90 1.57 -31.91
CA GLU A 328 18.29 1.07 -31.73
C GLU A 328 19.45 1.40 -32.71
N ASP A 329 20.54 1.91 -32.13
CA ASP A 329 21.93 1.64 -32.55
C ASP A 329 22.70 1.05 -31.35
N THR A 330 23.57 0.04 -31.59
CA THR A 330 24.23 -0.74 -30.52
C THR A 330 25.75 -0.87 -30.73
N ILE A 331 26.50 -1.00 -29.62
CA ILE A 331 27.95 -1.36 -29.50
C ILE A 331 28.92 -0.16 -29.76
N ARG A 332 29.53 0.55 -28.78
CA ARG A 332 30.44 0.19 -27.63
C ARG A 332 31.92 -0.04 -28.09
N PRO A 333 32.97 0.22 -27.27
CA PRO A 333 33.43 1.48 -26.64
C PRO A 333 34.92 1.82 -26.93
N LYS A 334 35.42 2.96 -26.40
CA LYS A 334 36.81 3.05 -25.90
C LYS A 334 36.95 4.05 -24.75
N GLU A 335 37.94 3.81 -23.89
CA GLU A 335 38.19 4.46 -22.60
C GLU A 335 38.81 5.85 -22.72
N ILE A 336 38.67 6.69 -21.67
CA ILE A 336 39.77 7.19 -20.79
C ILE A 336 39.22 8.21 -19.76
N SER A 337 39.96 8.41 -18.67
CA SER A 337 39.77 9.38 -17.56
C SER A 337 39.71 10.86 -18.04
N SER A 338 39.40 11.90 -17.25
CA SER A 338 39.71 12.16 -15.84
C SER A 338 38.86 13.29 -15.24
N CYS A 339 38.87 13.38 -13.90
CA CYS A 339 38.39 14.48 -13.08
C CYS A 339 39.12 15.82 -13.37
N THR A 340 38.48 16.98 -13.14
CA THR A 340 38.79 17.91 -12.00
C THR A 340 38.17 19.32 -12.19
N THR A 341 37.64 19.86 -11.10
CA THR A 341 37.11 21.22 -10.90
C THR A 341 38.19 22.31 -10.98
N LEU A 342 37.87 23.51 -11.47
CA LEU A 342 38.59 24.73 -11.05
C LEU A 342 37.65 25.94 -10.96
N LEU A 343 37.61 26.53 -9.77
CA LEU A 343 37.05 27.86 -9.49
C LEU A 343 38.08 28.92 -9.91
N HIS A 344 37.64 29.96 -10.65
CA HIS A 344 37.93 31.37 -10.34
C HIS A 344 37.30 32.31 -11.39
N VAL A 345 36.43 33.20 -10.91
CA VAL A 345 36.51 34.64 -11.16
C VAL A 345 36.23 35.31 -9.82
#